data_AF-A0A7Y4ZUT4-F1
#
_entry.id   AF-A0A7Y4ZUT4-F1
#
_cell.length_a   1.000
_cell.length_b   1.000
_cell.length_c   1.000
_cell.angle_alpha   90.00
_cell.angle_beta   90.00
_cell.angle_gamma   90.00
#
_symmetry.space_group_name_H-M   'P 1'
#
loop_
_entity.id
_entity.type
_entity.pdbx_description
1 polymer ?
#
loop_
_entity_poly.entity_id
_entity_poly.type
_entity_poly.pdbx_seq_one_letter_code
_entity_poly.pdbx_strand_id
1 'polypeptide(L)'
;MAAGRHALFLSVVALALGTSAVGCPCVKGAVNDSPSLRWWLFSNFGAQKVCPEVLKRGVPLKLQALGSSSIGRFFPQQCSVVVNDTTHTMIVNITGSGYASTEVTKRVGFYCGMSVEYRPDFRFEGDAMYVWGMFNRLMSQPDLRILGVENPLVNLATQTPVGSLATMLGQGIVTSEIGRGFTVVRQDDGDDFAMGILAPPDKPRRQFVSGTDHMVLASDVSEIRPQAREYLGPFEVPGNGQALFFKSRNDGSPIVSMVVDKQTGDAWRQSYETAQPLGPPPGPLLGSTTLQPGLGSQTVPLAKGQYYLVLENQQAAGFAPLGMPIPFTNAPTTVSYSTEVGDRP
;
A
#
# COMPACT_ATOMS: atom_id res chain seq x y z
N MET A 1 34.22 38.49 -24.03
CA MET A 1 33.77 37.42 -23.10
C MET A 1 32.25 37.40 -23.09
N ALA A 2 31.64 36.68 -24.03
CA ALA A 2 30.19 36.53 -24.15
C ALA A 2 29.89 35.19 -24.84
N ALA A 3 30.06 34.09 -24.11
CA ALA A 3 29.69 32.75 -24.53
C ALA A 3 29.30 31.98 -23.27
N GLY A 4 28.01 32.00 -22.93
CA GLY A 4 27.52 31.38 -21.68
C GLY A 4 26.02 31.50 -21.43
N ARG A 5 25.28 32.30 -22.21
CA ARG A 5 23.83 32.49 -22.04
C ARG A 5 22.94 31.73 -23.01
N HIS A 6 23.50 31.04 -24.00
CA HIS A 6 22.70 30.29 -25.00
C HIS A 6 22.38 28.84 -24.59
N ALA A 7 23.17 28.21 -23.71
CA ALA A 7 22.91 26.84 -23.28
C ALA A 7 21.68 26.73 -22.35
N LEU A 8 21.47 27.72 -21.47
CA LEU A 8 20.36 27.73 -20.50
C LEU A 8 18.99 28.01 -21.15
N PHE A 9 18.97 28.72 -22.28
CA PHE A 9 17.73 29.01 -23.02
C PHE A 9 17.24 27.80 -23.84
N LEU A 10 18.15 26.96 -24.33
CA LEU A 10 17.82 25.72 -25.04
C LEU A 10 17.26 24.64 -24.10
N SER A 11 17.73 24.56 -22.86
CA SER A 11 17.23 23.61 -21.85
C SER A 11 15.80 23.93 -21.40
N VAL A 12 15.46 25.21 -21.29
CA VAL A 12 14.11 25.66 -20.88
C VAL A 12 13.10 25.55 -22.01
N VAL A 13 13.52 25.73 -23.27
CA VAL A 13 12.64 25.50 -24.46
C VAL A 13 12.38 24.01 -24.68
N ALA A 14 13.35 23.13 -24.42
CA ALA A 14 13.12 21.68 -24.44
C ALA A 14 12.18 21.21 -23.31
N LEU A 15 12.21 21.87 -22.14
CA LEU A 15 11.29 21.57 -21.03
C LEU A 15 9.88 22.14 -21.28
N ALA A 16 9.76 23.30 -21.92
CA ALA A 16 8.47 23.91 -22.28
C ALA A 16 7.77 23.19 -23.44
N LEU A 17 8.53 22.57 -24.35
CA LEU A 17 7.99 21.62 -25.34
C LEU A 17 7.68 20.24 -24.73
N GLY A 18 8.30 19.88 -23.60
CA GLY A 18 8.03 18.64 -22.87
C GLY A 18 6.66 18.60 -22.18
N THR A 19 6.12 19.75 -21.77
CA THR A 19 4.81 19.82 -21.09
C THR A 19 3.63 20.00 -22.04
N SER A 20 3.84 20.41 -23.29
CA SER A 20 2.81 20.41 -24.35
C SER A 20 2.86 19.17 -25.25
N ALA A 21 3.87 18.30 -25.07
CA ALA A 21 4.05 17.05 -25.81
C ALA A 21 3.59 15.79 -25.05
N VAL A 22 2.62 15.92 -24.14
CA VAL A 22 1.84 14.78 -23.66
C VAL A 22 0.90 14.34 -24.79
N GLY A 23 1.46 13.76 -25.85
CA GLY A 23 0.70 13.35 -27.04
C GLY A 23 1.47 13.17 -28.35
N CYS A 24 2.73 13.59 -28.48
CA CYS A 24 3.48 13.43 -29.73
C CYS A 24 4.16 12.04 -29.79
N PRO A 25 3.81 11.14 -30.73
CA PRO A 25 4.36 9.78 -30.82
C PRO A 25 5.89 9.73 -30.92
N CYS A 26 6.50 10.79 -31.48
CA CYS A 26 7.94 10.92 -31.67
C CYS A 26 8.72 11.03 -30.35
N VAL A 27 8.12 11.59 -29.28
CA VAL A 27 8.79 11.74 -27.98
C VAL A 27 8.74 10.43 -27.19
N LYS A 28 7.64 9.68 -27.29
CA LYS A 28 7.50 8.36 -26.63
C LYS A 28 8.56 7.38 -27.15
N GLY A 29 8.76 7.31 -28.47
CA GLY A 29 9.80 6.47 -29.09
C GLY A 29 11.21 6.84 -28.61
N ALA A 30 11.58 8.13 -28.69
CA ALA A 30 12.92 8.59 -28.29
C ALA A 30 13.26 8.31 -26.81
N VAL A 31 12.27 8.41 -25.90
CA VAL A 31 12.46 8.10 -24.49
C VAL A 31 12.55 6.57 -24.27
N ASN A 32 11.67 5.79 -24.91
CA ASN A 32 11.67 4.34 -24.77
C ASN A 32 12.92 3.66 -25.38
N ASP A 33 13.56 4.27 -26.38
CA ASP A 33 14.72 3.70 -27.06
C ASP A 33 16.06 4.03 -26.36
N SER A 34 16.07 4.98 -25.41
CA SER A 34 17.29 5.46 -24.75
C SER A 34 17.31 5.17 -23.25
N PRO A 35 17.94 4.07 -22.78
CA PRO A 35 18.04 3.74 -21.36
C PRO A 35 18.70 4.83 -20.51
N SER A 36 19.70 5.54 -21.05
CA SER A 36 20.38 6.63 -20.35
C SER A 36 19.47 7.84 -20.15
N LEU A 37 18.63 8.18 -21.13
CA LEU A 37 17.64 9.24 -20.99
C LEU A 37 16.59 8.88 -19.94
N ARG A 38 16.14 7.62 -19.90
CA ARG A 38 15.19 7.16 -18.88
C ARG A 38 15.79 7.21 -17.48
N TRP A 39 17.03 6.74 -17.32
CA TRP A 39 17.74 6.88 -16.05
C TRP A 39 17.85 8.35 -15.62
N TRP A 40 18.24 9.24 -16.55
CA TRP A 40 18.37 10.66 -16.26
C TRP A 40 17.04 11.30 -15.84
N LEU A 41 15.95 10.98 -16.54
CA LEU A 41 14.60 11.45 -16.19
C LEU A 41 14.16 10.91 -14.81
N PHE A 42 14.41 9.64 -14.54
CA PHE A 42 14.07 9.04 -13.26
C PHE A 42 14.87 9.66 -12.10
N SER A 43 16.19 9.73 -12.21
CA SER A 43 17.09 10.26 -11.18
C SER A 43 16.78 11.72 -10.83
N ASN A 44 16.48 12.56 -11.82
CA ASN A 44 16.25 13.98 -11.62
C ASN A 44 14.82 14.32 -11.18
N PHE A 45 13.81 13.56 -11.63
CA PHE A 45 12.40 13.91 -11.39
C PHE A 45 11.61 12.85 -10.63
N GLY A 46 11.89 11.57 -10.88
CA GLY A 46 11.18 10.43 -10.29
C GLY A 46 11.63 10.11 -8.87
N ALA A 47 12.94 10.12 -8.60
CA ALA A 47 13.51 9.69 -7.32
C ALA A 47 12.93 10.47 -6.11
N GLN A 48 12.75 11.79 -6.25
CA GLN A 48 12.15 12.64 -5.22
C GLN A 48 10.66 12.36 -4.93
N LYS A 49 9.96 11.63 -5.83
CA LYS A 49 8.55 11.26 -5.66
C LYS A 49 8.38 9.93 -4.95
N VAL A 50 9.43 9.09 -4.89
CA VAL A 50 9.36 7.75 -4.26
C VAL A 50 8.91 7.84 -2.80
N CYS A 51 9.60 8.63 -1.98
CA CYS A 51 9.26 8.69 -0.55
C CYS A 51 7.88 9.30 -0.24
N PRO A 52 7.48 10.43 -0.85
CA PRO A 52 6.11 10.92 -0.69
C PRO A 52 5.05 9.88 -1.03
N GLU A 53 5.24 9.09 -2.09
CA GLU A 53 4.26 8.06 -2.47
C GLU A 53 4.28 6.84 -1.53
N VAL A 54 5.47 6.39 -1.10
CA VAL A 54 5.62 5.29 -0.14
C VAL A 54 4.97 5.65 1.22
N LEU A 55 5.13 6.88 1.69
CA LEU A 55 4.60 7.33 2.98
C LEU A 55 3.08 7.60 2.97
N LYS A 56 2.47 7.70 1.79
CA LYS A 56 1.03 7.94 1.64
C LYS A 56 0.18 6.69 1.75
N ARG A 57 0.76 5.49 1.70
CA ARG A 57 -0.03 4.24 1.60
C ARG A 57 0.47 3.18 2.59
N GLY A 58 -0.46 2.47 3.21
CA GLY A 58 -0.15 1.23 3.92
C GLY A 58 -0.03 0.06 2.94
N VAL A 59 1.08 -0.67 3.03
CA VAL A 59 1.40 -1.80 2.15
C VAL A 59 0.76 -3.07 2.68
N PRO A 60 -0.17 -3.72 1.93
CA PRO A 60 -0.80 -4.95 2.37
C PRO A 60 0.24 -6.06 2.54
N LEU A 61 0.09 -6.89 3.58
CA LEU A 61 0.96 -8.04 3.80
C LEU A 61 0.27 -9.32 3.31
N LYS A 62 0.84 -9.95 2.29
CA LYS A 62 0.32 -11.18 1.69
C LYS A 62 1.27 -12.33 1.94
N LEU A 63 0.88 -13.27 2.80
CA LEU A 63 1.66 -14.51 2.98
C LEU A 63 1.21 -15.52 1.93
N GLN A 64 2.10 -15.87 0.98
CA GLN A 64 1.81 -16.85 -0.08
C GLN A 64 1.26 -18.17 0.49
N ALA A 65 1.74 -18.58 1.66
CA ALA A 65 1.28 -19.79 2.35
C ALA A 65 -0.16 -19.70 2.89
N LEU A 66 -0.71 -18.49 3.06
CA LEU A 66 -2.06 -18.24 3.57
C LEU A 66 -3.03 -17.75 2.49
N GLY A 67 -2.58 -17.59 1.24
CA GLY A 67 -3.41 -17.19 0.11
C GLY A 67 -3.11 -15.79 -0.42
N SER A 68 -4.04 -15.24 -1.21
CA SER A 68 -3.88 -13.93 -1.89
C SER A 68 -4.45 -12.74 -1.10
N SER A 69 -5.16 -13.00 -0.01
CA SER A 69 -5.75 -11.95 0.83
C SER A 69 -4.70 -11.30 1.72
N SER A 70 -4.83 -9.99 1.93
CA SER A 70 -4.02 -9.26 2.90
C SER A 70 -4.35 -9.74 4.32
N ILE A 71 -3.35 -10.16 5.08
CA ILE A 71 -3.50 -10.60 6.49
C ILE A 71 -3.15 -9.49 7.49
N GLY A 72 -2.77 -8.33 6.99
CA GLY A 72 -2.38 -7.17 7.77
C GLY A 72 -1.68 -6.16 6.88
N ARG A 73 -1.00 -5.18 7.48
CA ARG A 73 -0.45 -4.05 6.73
C ARG A 73 0.78 -3.47 7.39
N PHE A 74 1.71 -3.01 6.56
CA PHE A 74 2.87 -2.23 6.97
C PHE A 74 2.65 -0.76 6.62
N PHE A 75 2.93 0.15 7.55
CA PHE A 75 2.76 1.58 7.40
C PHE A 75 4.12 2.27 7.50
N PRO A 76 4.71 2.66 6.35
CA PRO A 76 5.93 3.44 6.32
C PRO A 76 5.77 4.75 7.11
N GLN A 77 6.74 5.04 7.98
CA GLN A 77 6.80 6.26 8.79
C GLN A 77 7.96 7.16 8.38
N GLN A 78 9.07 6.56 7.96
CA GLN A 78 10.23 7.28 7.44
C GLN A 78 10.69 6.63 6.14
N CYS A 79 11.12 7.47 5.20
CA CYS A 79 11.67 7.04 3.93
C CYS A 79 12.81 7.97 3.54
N SER A 80 13.90 7.40 3.03
CA SER A 80 14.97 8.14 2.36
C SER A 80 15.41 7.41 1.09
N VAL A 81 15.80 8.17 0.08
CA VAL A 81 16.25 7.64 -1.21
C VAL A 81 17.64 8.19 -1.49
N VAL A 82 18.55 7.30 -1.88
CA VAL A 82 19.90 7.65 -2.35
C VAL A 82 20.05 7.12 -3.76
N VAL A 83 20.32 8.00 -4.71
CA VAL A 83 20.52 7.66 -6.12
C VAL A 83 22.00 7.42 -6.38
N ASN A 84 22.32 6.38 -7.15
CA ASN A 84 23.67 6.09 -7.62
C ASN A 84 23.71 6.14 -9.14
N ASP A 85 24.26 7.23 -9.66
CA ASP A 85 24.39 7.47 -11.10
C ASP A 85 25.41 6.56 -11.78
N THR A 86 26.38 6.00 -11.04
CA THR A 86 27.40 5.12 -11.64
C THR A 86 26.81 3.75 -11.97
N THR A 87 25.94 3.24 -11.10
CA THR A 87 25.34 1.90 -11.25
C THR A 87 23.91 1.94 -11.77
N HIS A 88 23.36 3.13 -12.01
CA HIS A 88 21.94 3.35 -12.32
C HIS A 88 21.01 2.62 -11.34
N THR A 89 21.32 2.74 -10.04
CA THR A 89 20.53 2.14 -8.94
C THR A 89 20.04 3.20 -7.97
N MET A 90 18.97 2.91 -7.25
CA MET A 90 18.55 3.69 -6.09
C MET A 90 18.48 2.80 -4.86
N ILE A 91 18.93 3.32 -3.72
CA ILE A 91 18.74 2.70 -2.42
C ILE A 91 17.59 3.41 -1.74
N VAL A 92 16.58 2.64 -1.32
CA VAL A 92 15.44 3.13 -0.56
C VAL A 92 15.53 2.57 0.85
N ASN A 93 15.69 3.44 1.83
CA ASN A 93 15.61 3.08 3.25
C ASN A 93 14.21 3.40 3.75
N ILE A 94 13.54 2.41 4.33
CA ILE A 94 12.17 2.54 4.83
C ILE A 94 12.14 2.02 6.26
N THR A 95 11.50 2.77 7.16
CA THR A 95 11.17 2.31 8.50
C THR A 95 9.70 2.58 8.79
N GLY A 96 9.10 1.72 9.61
CA GLY A 96 7.70 1.86 9.99
C GLY A 96 7.24 0.76 10.91
N SER A 97 5.95 0.75 11.19
CA SER A 97 5.28 -0.27 11.98
C SER A 97 4.14 -0.88 11.19
N GLY A 98 3.71 -2.05 11.61
CA GLY A 98 2.59 -2.73 11.02
C GLY A 98 2.05 -3.80 11.93
N TYR A 99 1.06 -4.52 11.42
CA TYR A 99 0.52 -5.68 12.09
C TYR A 99 0.20 -6.78 11.08
N ALA A 100 0.13 -8.00 11.56
CA ALA A 100 -0.37 -9.15 10.84
C ALA A 100 -1.25 -9.98 11.76
N SER A 101 -2.30 -10.57 11.19
CA SER A 101 -3.22 -11.45 11.89
C SER A 101 -3.09 -12.87 11.35
N THR A 102 -2.89 -13.84 12.24
CA THR A 102 -2.85 -15.27 11.91
C THR A 102 -3.86 -16.03 12.75
N GLU A 103 -4.11 -17.28 12.38
CA GLU A 103 -5.01 -18.16 13.15
C GLU A 103 -4.48 -18.42 14.56
N VAL A 104 -3.17 -18.64 14.68
CA VAL A 104 -2.51 -19.09 15.92
C VAL A 104 -2.26 -17.92 16.87
N THR A 105 -1.62 -16.86 16.38
CA THR A 105 -1.17 -15.74 17.22
C THR A 105 -2.21 -14.64 17.35
N LYS A 106 -3.33 -14.76 16.62
CA LYS A 106 -4.23 -13.64 16.33
C LYS A 106 -3.39 -12.49 15.78
N ARG A 107 -3.49 -11.30 16.36
CA ARG A 107 -2.75 -10.11 15.96
C ARG A 107 -1.34 -10.07 16.54
N VAL A 108 -0.40 -9.70 15.67
CA VAL A 108 1.00 -9.45 16.00
C VAL A 108 1.37 -8.11 15.39
N GLY A 109 1.68 -7.14 16.23
CA GLY A 109 2.27 -5.89 15.75
C GLY A 109 3.79 -5.97 15.73
N PHE A 110 4.38 -5.27 14.78
CA PHE A 110 5.81 -5.27 14.56
C PHE A 110 6.30 -3.90 14.08
N TYR A 111 7.56 -3.63 14.34
CA TYR A 111 8.35 -2.58 13.71
C TYR A 111 9.27 -3.24 12.68
N CYS A 112 9.45 -2.60 11.53
CA CYS A 112 10.38 -3.06 10.51
C CYS A 112 11.17 -1.87 9.93
N GLY A 113 12.49 -1.99 9.94
CA GLY A 113 13.41 -1.12 9.20
C GLY A 113 14.17 -1.90 8.14
N MET A 114 14.28 -1.37 6.93
CA MET A 114 14.92 -2.05 5.81
C MET A 114 15.61 -1.07 4.86
N SER A 115 16.60 -1.59 4.12
CA SER A 115 17.30 -0.87 3.07
C SER A 115 17.41 -1.75 1.83
N VAL A 116 16.85 -1.27 0.72
CA VAL A 116 16.70 -2.04 -0.52
C VAL A 116 17.28 -1.27 -1.68
N GLU A 117 18.14 -1.93 -2.46
CA GLU A 117 18.60 -1.40 -3.73
C GLU A 117 17.69 -1.87 -4.86
N TYR A 118 17.18 -0.91 -5.62
CA TYR A 118 16.38 -1.12 -6.82
C TYR A 118 17.12 -0.60 -8.06
N ARG A 119 16.85 -1.23 -9.19
CA ARG A 119 17.12 -0.70 -10.53
C ARG A 119 15.81 -0.15 -11.09
N PRO A 120 15.57 1.16 -10.97
CA PRO A 120 14.37 1.74 -11.50
C PRO A 120 14.45 1.81 -13.03
N ASP A 121 13.32 1.59 -13.69
CA ASP A 121 13.14 1.90 -15.11
C ASP A 121 11.69 2.34 -15.33
N PHE A 122 11.40 2.95 -16.47
CA PHE A 122 10.02 3.21 -16.87
C PHE A 122 9.87 3.13 -18.38
N ARG A 123 8.65 2.97 -18.88
CA ARG A 123 8.33 3.07 -20.31
C ARG A 123 6.95 3.67 -20.51
N PHE A 124 6.77 4.31 -21.66
CA PHE A 124 5.46 4.72 -22.13
C PHE A 124 4.92 3.68 -23.10
N GLU A 125 3.75 3.09 -22.81
CA GLU A 125 3.10 2.14 -23.71
C GLU A 125 1.63 2.54 -23.86
N GLY A 126 1.21 2.83 -25.10
CA GLY A 126 -0.13 3.37 -25.35
C GLY A 126 -0.38 4.69 -24.62
N ASP A 127 -1.41 4.72 -23.79
CA ASP A 127 -1.83 5.81 -22.90
C ASP A 127 -1.22 5.74 -21.49
N ALA A 128 -0.53 4.65 -21.16
CA ALA A 128 -0.01 4.41 -19.82
C ALA A 128 1.50 4.62 -19.71
N MET A 129 1.95 5.00 -18.51
CA MET A 129 3.36 4.98 -18.12
C MET A 129 3.58 3.87 -17.09
N TYR A 130 4.45 2.93 -17.41
CA TYR A 130 4.86 1.84 -16.53
C TYR A 130 6.16 2.24 -15.85
N VAL A 131 6.18 2.24 -14.52
CA VAL A 131 7.37 2.50 -13.71
C VAL A 131 7.68 1.26 -12.89
N TRP A 132 8.90 0.76 -13.01
CA TRP A 132 9.36 -0.43 -12.30
C TRP A 132 10.39 -0.08 -11.25
N GLY A 133 10.29 -0.71 -10.09
CA GLY A 133 11.40 -0.86 -9.16
C GLY A 133 11.89 -2.29 -9.18
N MET A 134 12.84 -2.61 -10.06
CA MET A 134 13.38 -3.97 -10.15
C MET A 134 14.31 -4.22 -8.97
N PHE A 135 13.99 -5.22 -8.15
CA PHE A 135 14.82 -5.58 -7.00
C PHE A 135 16.24 -5.94 -7.45
N ASN A 136 17.26 -5.32 -6.84
CA ASN A 136 18.66 -5.66 -7.08
C ASN A 136 19.22 -6.47 -5.91
N ARG A 137 19.14 -5.93 -4.68
CA ARG A 137 19.57 -6.59 -3.45
C ARG A 137 19.06 -5.88 -2.21
N LEU A 138 19.08 -6.58 -1.08
CA LEU A 138 19.00 -5.95 0.24
C LEU A 138 20.37 -5.38 0.60
N MET A 139 20.41 -4.14 1.07
CA MET A 139 21.65 -3.50 1.53
C MET A 139 22.01 -3.94 2.96
N SER A 140 21.00 -4.33 3.75
CA SER A 140 21.15 -4.90 5.07
C SER A 140 19.99 -5.87 5.36
N GLN A 141 20.15 -6.74 6.37
CA GLN A 141 19.03 -7.52 6.87
C GLN A 141 17.96 -6.58 7.47
N PRO A 142 16.66 -6.86 7.30
CA PRO A 142 15.61 -6.08 7.94
C PRO A 142 15.71 -6.14 9.47
N ASP A 143 15.60 -4.99 10.14
CA ASP A 143 15.46 -4.89 11.60
C ASP A 143 13.99 -5.08 11.97
N LEU A 144 13.61 -6.31 12.31
CA LEU A 144 12.25 -6.67 12.72
C LEU A 144 12.16 -6.77 14.25
N ARG A 145 11.22 -6.04 14.84
CA ARG A 145 10.95 -6.08 16.29
C ARG A 145 9.47 -6.27 16.54
N ILE A 146 9.12 -7.18 17.44
CA ILE A 146 7.72 -7.38 17.83
C ILE A 146 7.31 -6.28 18.82
N LEU A 147 6.18 -5.64 18.54
CA LEU A 147 5.62 -4.58 19.39
C LEU A 147 4.59 -5.14 20.39
N GLY A 148 3.81 -6.13 19.96
CA GLY A 148 2.80 -6.77 20.79
C GLY A 148 2.26 -8.03 20.13
N VAL A 149 1.81 -8.98 20.96
CA VAL A 149 1.13 -10.21 20.54
C VAL A 149 -0.13 -10.36 21.37
N GLU A 150 -1.26 -10.55 20.70
CA GLU A 150 -2.55 -10.62 21.37
C GLU A 150 -2.73 -11.90 22.20
N ASN A 151 -2.16 -13.02 21.74
CA ASN A 151 -2.15 -14.27 22.49
C ASN A 151 -0.72 -14.58 23.00
N PRO A 152 -0.32 -14.08 24.19
CA PRO A 152 1.03 -14.27 24.72
C PRO A 152 1.31 -15.72 25.14
N LEU A 153 0.27 -16.56 25.28
CA LEU A 153 0.43 -18.00 25.58
C LEU A 153 1.07 -18.75 24.41
N VAL A 154 1.05 -18.18 23.21
CA VAL A 154 1.87 -18.64 22.09
C VAL A 154 3.24 -17.99 22.25
N ASN A 155 4.21 -18.75 22.80
CA ASN A 155 5.60 -18.30 22.89
C ASN A 155 6.07 -17.82 21.50
N LEU A 156 6.79 -16.70 21.41
CA LEU A 156 7.39 -16.23 20.15
C LEU A 156 8.41 -17.23 19.58
N ALA A 157 8.91 -18.14 20.43
CA ALA A 157 9.72 -19.29 20.08
C ALA A 157 8.91 -20.57 19.75
N THR A 158 7.57 -20.53 19.83
CA THR A 158 6.73 -21.65 19.41
C THR A 158 6.92 -21.81 17.90
N GLN A 159 7.49 -22.94 17.51
CA GLN A 159 7.55 -23.33 16.11
C GLN A 159 6.11 -23.49 15.64
N THR A 160 5.64 -22.55 14.82
CA THR A 160 4.49 -22.86 13.97
C THR A 160 4.93 -23.95 12.99
N PRO A 161 4.01 -24.69 12.34
CA PRO A 161 4.37 -25.60 11.25
C PRO A 161 5.20 -24.92 10.12
N VAL A 162 5.25 -23.59 10.09
CA VAL A 162 5.92 -22.75 9.10
C VAL A 162 7.21 -22.08 9.65
N GLY A 163 7.61 -22.36 10.90
CA GLY A 163 8.82 -21.80 11.54
C GLY A 163 8.51 -20.80 12.67
N SER A 164 9.53 -20.01 13.07
CA SER A 164 9.32 -18.96 14.09
C SER A 164 8.48 -17.81 13.51
N LEU A 165 7.61 -17.22 14.33
CA LEU A 165 6.76 -16.11 13.91
C LEU A 165 7.57 -14.93 13.34
N ALA A 166 8.70 -14.61 13.96
CA ALA A 166 9.61 -13.57 13.48
C ALA A 166 10.20 -13.92 12.10
N THR A 167 10.56 -15.18 11.88
CA THR A 167 11.00 -15.66 10.56
C THR A 167 9.88 -15.58 9.53
N MET A 168 8.66 -15.99 9.87
CA MET A 168 7.51 -15.94 8.97
C MET A 168 7.14 -14.50 8.60
N LEU A 169 7.12 -13.58 9.56
CA LEU A 169 6.85 -12.15 9.29
C LEU A 169 7.99 -11.50 8.51
N GLY A 170 9.24 -11.77 8.88
CA GLY A 170 10.41 -11.26 8.17
C GLY A 170 10.47 -11.77 6.73
N GLN A 171 10.26 -13.06 6.52
CA GLN A 171 10.11 -13.64 5.19
C GLN A 171 8.90 -13.07 4.47
N GLY A 172 7.74 -12.95 5.13
CA GLY A 172 6.54 -12.36 4.57
C GLY A 172 6.79 -10.97 3.98
N ILE A 173 7.34 -10.05 4.78
CA ILE A 173 7.64 -8.68 4.34
C ILE A 173 8.64 -8.68 3.17
N VAL A 174 9.73 -9.45 3.28
CA VAL A 174 10.78 -9.51 2.25
C VAL A 174 10.29 -10.18 0.96
N THR A 175 9.49 -11.24 1.06
CA THR A 175 9.07 -12.07 -0.08
C THR A 175 7.74 -11.64 -0.70
N SER A 176 6.85 -10.98 0.06
CA SER A 176 5.56 -10.51 -0.45
C SER A 176 5.71 -9.19 -1.19
N GLU A 177 6.54 -8.28 -0.68
CA GLU A 177 6.61 -6.92 -1.24
C GLU A 177 7.98 -6.60 -1.86
N ILE A 178 9.08 -6.83 -1.15
CA ILE A 178 10.34 -6.15 -1.49
C ILE A 178 11.13 -6.88 -2.58
N GLY A 179 11.27 -8.20 -2.44
CA GLY A 179 12.13 -9.03 -3.29
C GLY A 179 11.58 -9.27 -4.70
N ARG A 180 10.29 -9.03 -4.92
CA ARG A 180 9.65 -9.17 -6.24
C ARG A 180 9.80 -7.91 -7.11
N GLY A 181 10.23 -6.80 -6.51
CA GLY A 181 10.08 -5.49 -7.11
C GLY A 181 8.61 -5.06 -7.16
N PHE A 182 8.36 -3.93 -7.83
CA PHE A 182 7.01 -3.38 -7.98
C PHE A 182 6.83 -2.75 -9.36
N THR A 183 5.57 -2.61 -9.75
CA THR A 183 5.15 -1.87 -10.93
C THR A 183 4.09 -0.85 -10.55
N VAL A 184 4.31 0.40 -10.94
CA VAL A 184 3.29 1.45 -10.94
C VAL A 184 2.87 1.68 -12.38
N VAL A 185 1.57 1.58 -12.66
CA VAL A 185 1.00 1.90 -13.96
C VAL A 185 0.19 3.18 -13.80
N ARG A 186 0.75 4.29 -14.28
CA ARG A 186 0.07 5.59 -14.33
C ARG A 186 -0.81 5.64 -15.57
N GLN A 187 -2.09 5.90 -15.37
CA GLN A 187 -3.13 6.05 -16.37
C GLN A 187 -3.89 7.36 -16.12
N ASP A 188 -4.77 7.72 -17.04
CA ASP A 188 -5.59 8.93 -16.93
C ASP A 188 -6.56 8.89 -15.72
N ASP A 189 -6.96 7.69 -15.30
CA ASP A 189 -7.90 7.47 -14.19
C ASP A 189 -7.21 7.14 -12.84
N GLY A 190 -5.87 7.22 -12.79
CA GLY A 190 -5.10 7.09 -11.56
C GLY A 190 -3.81 6.28 -11.68
N ASP A 191 -3.20 6.05 -10.52
CA ASP A 191 -1.97 5.27 -10.38
C ASP A 191 -2.30 3.90 -9.79
N ASP A 192 -2.23 2.87 -10.63
CA ASP A 192 -2.37 1.49 -10.19
C ASP A 192 -1.03 0.94 -9.71
N PHE A 193 -1.05 0.23 -8.59
CA PHE A 193 0.13 -0.39 -8.01
C PHE A 193 -0.02 -1.91 -8.01
N ALA A 194 1.03 -2.60 -8.45
CA ALA A 194 1.15 -4.04 -8.31
C ALA A 194 2.52 -4.43 -7.75
N MET A 195 2.51 -5.51 -6.98
CA MET A 195 3.73 -6.21 -6.61
C MET A 195 4.24 -7.05 -7.76
N GLY A 196 5.56 -7.06 -7.92
CA GLY A 196 6.22 -7.70 -9.05
C GLY A 196 6.38 -6.79 -10.25
N ILE A 197 6.99 -7.34 -11.29
CA ILE A 197 7.22 -6.68 -12.58
C ILE A 197 6.11 -7.11 -13.55
N LEU A 198 5.23 -6.19 -13.89
CA LEU A 198 4.23 -6.37 -14.95
C LEU A 198 4.82 -5.86 -16.26
N ALA A 199 4.77 -6.70 -17.30
CA ALA A 199 5.14 -6.29 -18.65
C ALA A 199 3.92 -5.66 -19.33
N PRO A 200 4.07 -4.57 -20.10
CA PRO A 200 2.96 -4.05 -20.89
C PRO A 200 2.46 -5.13 -21.88
N PRO A 201 1.13 -5.27 -22.10
CA PRO A 201 0.05 -4.40 -21.64
C PRO A 201 -0.60 -4.80 -20.32
N ASP A 202 0.02 -5.67 -19.51
CA ASP A 202 -0.59 -6.19 -18.28
C ASP A 202 -0.76 -5.08 -17.23
N LYS A 203 -1.97 -4.96 -16.68
CA LYS A 203 -2.32 -3.97 -15.66
C LYS A 203 -2.61 -4.62 -14.30
N PRO A 204 -2.39 -3.91 -13.18
CA PRO A 204 -2.81 -4.39 -11.86
C PRO A 204 -4.30 -4.71 -11.84
N ARG A 205 -4.66 -5.84 -11.19
CA ARG A 205 -6.06 -6.28 -11.14
C ARG A 205 -6.85 -5.43 -10.15
N ARG A 206 -7.74 -4.58 -10.67
CA ARG A 206 -8.75 -3.88 -9.86
C ARG A 206 -9.89 -4.84 -9.49
N GLN A 207 -10.43 -4.70 -8.28
CA GLN A 207 -11.58 -5.49 -7.82
C GLN A 207 -12.91 -4.93 -8.36
N PHE A 208 -12.94 -3.64 -8.69
CA PHE A 208 -14.11 -2.93 -9.19
C PHE A 208 -13.72 -2.02 -10.34
N VAL A 209 -14.70 -1.73 -11.21
CA VAL A 209 -14.58 -0.67 -12.21
C VAL A 209 -14.69 0.68 -11.50
N SER A 210 -13.79 1.61 -11.83
CA SER A 210 -13.77 2.98 -11.31
C SER A 210 -15.06 3.73 -11.68
N GLY A 211 -15.49 4.65 -10.83
CA GLY A 211 -16.51 5.62 -11.22
C GLY A 211 -15.99 6.56 -12.30
N THR A 212 -16.89 7.14 -13.10
CA THR A 212 -16.54 8.24 -14.00
C THR A 212 -16.01 9.41 -13.17
N ASP A 213 -14.90 10.02 -13.61
CA ASP A 213 -14.25 11.16 -12.93
C ASP A 213 -13.76 10.88 -11.50
N HIS A 214 -13.57 9.61 -11.16
CA HIS A 214 -12.99 9.20 -9.88
C HIS A 214 -11.56 8.67 -10.07
N MET A 215 -10.66 9.07 -9.18
CA MET A 215 -9.31 8.52 -9.10
C MET A 215 -9.27 7.34 -8.12
N VAL A 216 -8.79 6.18 -8.57
CA VAL A 216 -8.60 5.01 -7.70
C VAL A 216 -7.38 5.24 -6.78
N LEU A 217 -7.59 5.11 -5.47
CA LEU A 217 -6.54 5.23 -4.45
C LEU A 217 -5.99 3.88 -4.01
N ALA A 218 -6.86 2.88 -3.90
CA ALA A 218 -6.48 1.49 -3.59
C ALA A 218 -7.55 0.51 -4.08
N SER A 219 -7.13 -0.67 -4.52
CA SER A 219 -8.04 -1.78 -4.76
C SER A 219 -7.35 -3.10 -4.42
N ASP A 220 -7.92 -3.85 -3.47
CA ASP A 220 -7.32 -5.10 -2.98
C ASP A 220 -8.37 -6.00 -2.32
N VAL A 221 -7.92 -7.16 -1.83
CA VAL A 221 -8.68 -8.11 -1.03
C VAL A 221 -8.04 -8.23 0.36
N SER A 222 -8.82 -7.98 1.41
CA SER A 222 -8.38 -8.08 2.80
C SER A 222 -9.11 -9.19 3.54
N GLU A 223 -8.38 -9.94 4.38
CA GLU A 223 -8.93 -10.91 5.31
C GLU A 223 -9.10 -10.28 6.70
N ILE A 224 -10.33 -10.25 7.22
CA ILE A 224 -10.65 -9.66 8.52
C ILE A 224 -11.22 -10.74 9.44
N ARG A 225 -10.40 -11.14 10.41
CA ARG A 225 -10.75 -12.15 11.41
C ARG A 225 -11.74 -11.59 12.46
N PRO A 226 -12.50 -12.45 13.15
CA PRO A 226 -13.30 -12.04 14.30
C PRO A 226 -12.46 -11.29 15.33
N GLN A 227 -13.00 -10.22 15.89
CA GLN A 227 -12.31 -9.30 16.80
C GLN A 227 -11.00 -8.75 16.22
N ALA A 228 -10.98 -8.45 14.91
CA ALA A 228 -9.86 -7.81 14.24
C ALA A 228 -10.29 -6.52 13.53
N ARG A 229 -9.29 -5.68 13.24
CA ARG A 229 -9.43 -4.47 12.45
C ARG A 229 -8.45 -4.50 11.29
N GLU A 230 -8.88 -3.90 10.20
CA GLU A 230 -8.03 -3.60 9.07
C GLU A 230 -8.06 -2.09 8.81
N TYR A 231 -6.88 -1.46 8.83
CA TYR A 231 -6.70 -0.05 8.57
C TYR A 231 -6.30 0.13 7.10
N LEU A 232 -7.19 0.71 6.31
CA LEU A 232 -6.95 1.05 4.92
C LEU A 232 -6.52 2.51 4.82
N GLY A 233 -5.46 2.77 4.06
CA GLY A 233 -4.89 4.11 3.88
C GLY A 233 -3.54 4.32 4.59
N PRO A 234 -3.18 5.57 4.92
CA PRO A 234 -4.03 6.76 4.80
C PRO A 234 -4.37 7.08 3.33
N PHE A 235 -5.48 7.74 3.08
CA PHE A 235 -5.92 8.17 1.76
C PHE A 235 -5.92 9.69 1.71
N GLU A 236 -5.25 10.24 0.70
CA GLU A 236 -5.18 11.69 0.48
C GLU A 236 -6.41 12.18 -0.28
N VAL A 237 -7.10 13.17 0.29
CA VAL A 237 -8.16 13.94 -0.36
C VAL A 237 -7.58 15.31 -0.71
N PRO A 238 -7.27 15.57 -2.00
CA PRO A 238 -6.47 16.73 -2.39
C PRO A 238 -7.22 18.07 -2.36
N GLY A 239 -8.54 18.05 -2.56
CA GLY A 239 -9.38 19.24 -2.70
C GLY A 239 -10.50 19.34 -1.67
N ASN A 240 -11.00 20.57 -1.47
CA ASN A 240 -12.26 20.78 -0.75
C ASN A 240 -13.43 20.47 -1.68
N GLY A 241 -14.52 19.92 -1.14
CA GLY A 241 -15.69 19.54 -1.93
C GLY A 241 -15.56 18.16 -2.59
N GLN A 242 -14.61 17.34 -2.14
CA GLN A 242 -14.43 15.96 -2.59
C GLN A 242 -15.02 14.96 -1.59
N ALA A 243 -15.16 13.71 -2.03
CA ALA A 243 -15.59 12.60 -1.20
C ALA A 243 -14.70 11.37 -1.41
N LEU A 244 -14.60 10.54 -0.37
CA LEU A 244 -14.11 9.17 -0.52
C LEU A 244 -15.29 8.27 -0.89
N PHE A 245 -15.12 7.52 -1.97
CA PHE A 245 -16.04 6.51 -2.44
C PHE A 245 -15.42 5.14 -2.15
N PHE A 246 -16.08 4.36 -1.32
CA PHE A 246 -15.67 3.03 -0.97
C PHE A 246 -16.67 2.03 -1.55
N LYS A 247 -16.19 1.17 -2.45
CA LYS A 247 -16.92 0.02 -3.01
C LYS A 247 -16.36 -1.24 -2.39
N SER A 248 -17.25 -2.16 -2.02
CA SER A 248 -16.85 -3.40 -1.37
C SER A 248 -17.74 -4.58 -1.78
N ARG A 249 -17.15 -5.77 -1.71
CA ARG A 249 -17.84 -7.06 -1.66
C ARG A 249 -17.39 -7.75 -0.39
N ASN A 250 -18.34 -7.95 0.52
CA ASN A 250 -18.12 -8.61 1.79
C ASN A 250 -18.53 -10.09 1.69
N ASP A 251 -17.57 -10.99 1.76
CA ASP A 251 -17.78 -12.44 1.75
C ASP A 251 -17.49 -12.99 3.16
N GLY A 252 -18.53 -13.08 3.98
CA GLY A 252 -18.41 -13.55 5.36
C GLY A 252 -19.43 -12.89 6.28
N SER A 253 -19.01 -12.56 7.50
CA SER A 253 -19.86 -11.91 8.49
C SER A 253 -20.04 -10.42 8.23
N PRO A 254 -21.12 -9.78 8.72
CA PRO A 254 -21.22 -8.33 8.70
C PRO A 254 -20.03 -7.67 9.41
N ILE A 255 -19.45 -6.65 8.79
CA ILE A 255 -18.36 -5.84 9.36
C ILE A 255 -18.76 -4.38 9.40
N VAL A 256 -18.10 -3.60 10.25
CA VAL A 256 -18.32 -2.15 10.36
C VAL A 256 -17.19 -1.44 9.62
N SER A 257 -17.56 -0.52 8.73
CA SER A 257 -16.65 0.40 8.06
C SER A 257 -16.74 1.77 8.70
N MET A 258 -15.60 2.34 9.07
CA MET A 258 -15.47 3.63 9.77
C MET A 258 -14.44 4.51 9.09
N VAL A 259 -14.74 5.80 8.93
CA VAL A 259 -13.80 6.79 8.41
C VAL A 259 -13.36 7.72 9.52
N VAL A 260 -12.05 7.90 9.66
CA VAL A 260 -11.43 8.81 10.63
C VAL A 260 -10.34 9.63 9.96
N ASP A 261 -10.02 10.80 10.52
CA ASP A 261 -8.86 11.56 10.10
C ASP A 261 -7.54 10.82 10.41
N LYS A 262 -6.44 11.25 9.78
CA LYS A 262 -5.13 10.62 9.95
C LYS A 262 -4.66 10.59 11.41
N GLN A 263 -4.82 11.68 12.16
CA GLN A 263 -4.33 11.73 13.54
C GLN A 263 -5.08 10.72 14.41
N THR A 264 -6.40 10.67 14.29
CA THR A 264 -7.23 9.68 14.97
C THR A 264 -6.87 8.25 14.54
N GLY A 265 -6.70 8.01 13.24
CA GLY A 265 -6.37 6.70 12.70
C GLY A 265 -4.98 6.21 13.10
N ASP A 266 -3.97 7.07 13.13
CA ASP A 266 -2.62 6.73 13.59
C ASP A 266 -2.61 6.33 15.07
N ALA A 267 -3.26 7.12 15.94
CA ALA A 267 -3.36 6.80 17.37
C ALA A 267 -4.11 5.48 17.59
N TRP A 268 -5.19 5.26 16.83
CA TRP A 268 -5.98 4.03 16.95
C TRP A 268 -5.20 2.80 16.48
N ARG A 269 -4.49 2.93 15.36
CA ARG A 269 -3.61 1.91 14.81
C ARG A 269 -2.45 1.58 15.75
N GLN A 270 -1.82 2.58 16.35
CA GLN A 270 -0.72 2.35 17.30
C GLN A 270 -1.16 1.49 18.49
N SER A 271 -2.35 1.76 19.03
CA SER A 271 -2.96 0.91 20.06
C SER A 271 -3.18 -0.53 19.54
N TYR A 272 -3.68 -0.66 18.32
CA TYR A 272 -3.87 -1.96 17.67
C TYR A 272 -2.55 -2.73 17.49
N GLU A 273 -1.48 -2.08 17.04
CA GLU A 273 -0.14 -2.68 16.84
C GLU A 273 0.52 -3.11 18.16
N THR A 274 0.22 -2.44 19.28
CA THR A 274 0.70 -2.86 20.60
C THR A 274 -0.15 -3.98 21.23
N ALA A 275 -1.02 -4.62 20.43
CA ALA A 275 -1.91 -5.71 20.83
C ALA A 275 -2.87 -5.35 21.99
N GLN A 276 -3.20 -4.06 22.15
CA GLN A 276 -4.20 -3.64 23.13
C GLN A 276 -5.60 -4.16 22.76
N PRO A 277 -6.46 -4.44 23.75
CA PRO A 277 -7.85 -4.81 23.48
C PRO A 277 -8.54 -3.84 22.53
N LEU A 278 -9.47 -4.34 21.70
CA LEU A 278 -10.20 -3.48 20.76
C LEU A 278 -11.07 -2.48 21.53
N GLY A 279 -10.63 -1.21 21.55
CA GLY A 279 -11.40 -0.07 22.04
C GLY A 279 -11.99 0.77 20.91
N PRO A 280 -12.97 1.65 21.20
CA PRO A 280 -13.54 2.58 20.22
C PRO A 280 -12.46 3.52 19.61
N PRO A 281 -12.75 4.21 18.50
CA PRO A 281 -11.85 5.21 17.96
C PRO A 281 -11.53 6.29 19.02
N PRO A 282 -10.26 6.76 19.11
CA PRO A 282 -9.86 7.78 20.08
C PRO A 282 -10.30 9.21 19.69
N GLY A 283 -11.18 9.34 18.69
CA GLY A 283 -11.62 10.59 18.10
C GLY A 283 -12.94 10.42 17.34
N PRO A 284 -13.49 11.50 16.75
CA PRO A 284 -14.77 11.46 16.08
C PRO A 284 -14.73 10.60 14.81
N LEU A 285 -15.84 9.91 14.53
CA LEU A 285 -16.07 9.26 13.24
C LEU A 285 -16.60 10.28 12.24
N LEU A 286 -16.01 10.30 11.05
CA LEU A 286 -16.44 11.15 9.92
C LEU A 286 -17.51 10.45 9.08
N GLY A 287 -17.56 9.12 9.14
CA GLY A 287 -18.58 8.30 8.53
C GLY A 287 -18.51 6.88 9.07
N SER A 288 -19.65 6.19 9.14
CA SER A 288 -19.71 4.79 9.54
C SER A 288 -20.86 4.08 8.85
N THR A 289 -20.67 2.81 8.48
CA THR A 289 -21.73 1.95 7.97
C THR A 289 -21.44 0.49 8.28
N THR A 290 -22.49 -0.32 8.39
CA THR A 290 -22.35 -1.78 8.49
C THR A 290 -22.41 -2.38 7.09
N LEU A 291 -21.35 -3.05 6.68
CA LEU A 291 -21.28 -3.77 5.41
C LEU A 291 -21.88 -5.16 5.59
N GLN A 292 -23.08 -5.36 5.04
CA GLN A 292 -23.71 -6.66 4.98
C GLN A 292 -22.99 -7.58 3.99
N PRO A 293 -23.16 -8.91 4.09
CA PRO A 293 -22.63 -9.84 3.09
C PRO A 293 -23.14 -9.49 1.68
N GLY A 294 -22.27 -9.56 0.69
CA GLY A 294 -22.54 -9.13 -0.69
C GLY A 294 -21.94 -7.77 -1.03
N LEU A 295 -22.53 -7.09 -2.02
CA LEU A 295 -22.05 -5.79 -2.49
C LEU A 295 -22.50 -4.66 -1.55
N GLY A 296 -21.57 -3.77 -1.22
CA GLY A 296 -21.84 -2.57 -0.42
C GLY A 296 -21.04 -1.38 -0.93
N SER A 297 -21.60 -0.19 -0.75
CA SER A 297 -20.92 1.07 -1.03
C SER A 297 -21.12 2.08 0.09
N GLN A 298 -20.12 2.94 0.27
CA GLN A 298 -20.13 4.04 1.23
C GLN A 298 -19.50 5.27 0.56
N THR A 299 -20.18 6.40 0.64
CA THR A 299 -19.63 7.70 0.22
C THR A 299 -19.52 8.58 1.45
N VAL A 300 -18.34 9.15 1.67
CA VAL A 300 -18.08 10.05 2.80
C VAL A 300 -17.53 11.37 2.27
N PRO A 301 -18.29 12.48 2.39
CA PRO A 301 -17.78 13.80 2.01
C PRO A 301 -16.72 14.25 3.02
N LEU A 302 -15.59 14.73 2.52
CA LEU A 302 -14.42 15.03 3.34
C LEU A 302 -13.82 16.38 2.94
N ALA A 303 -13.20 17.04 3.91
CA ALA A 303 -12.36 18.19 3.63
C ALA A 303 -11.04 17.73 3.01
N LYS A 304 -10.23 18.68 2.51
CA LYS A 304 -8.85 18.38 2.14
C LYS A 304 -8.10 17.81 3.35
N GLY A 305 -7.47 16.65 3.18
CA GLY A 305 -6.78 15.98 4.28
C GLY A 305 -6.34 14.55 3.99
N GLN A 306 -5.94 13.84 5.04
CA GLN A 306 -5.60 12.42 4.99
C GLN A 306 -6.51 11.65 5.93
N TYR A 307 -7.01 10.50 5.49
CA TYR A 307 -8.05 9.75 6.18
C TYR A 307 -7.76 8.25 6.19
N TYR A 308 -8.16 7.55 7.25
CA TYR A 308 -8.20 6.10 7.28
C TYR A 308 -9.63 5.61 7.09
N LEU A 309 -9.75 4.51 6.36
CA LEU A 309 -10.95 3.69 6.35
C LEU A 309 -10.65 2.43 7.17
N VAL A 310 -11.32 2.27 8.30
CA VAL A 310 -11.13 1.16 9.24
C VAL A 310 -12.26 0.17 9.07
N LEU A 311 -11.92 -1.06 8.73
CA LEU A 311 -12.85 -2.17 8.66
C LEU A 311 -12.71 -3.00 9.94
N GLU A 312 -13.80 -3.22 10.66
CA GLU A 312 -13.81 -3.93 11.94
C GLU A 312 -14.80 -5.09 11.91
N ASN A 313 -14.30 -6.27 12.28
CA ASN A 313 -15.15 -7.43 12.51
C ASN A 313 -15.41 -7.58 14.01
N GLN A 314 -16.63 -7.23 14.43
CA GLN A 314 -17.07 -7.25 15.82
C GLN A 314 -17.59 -8.61 16.30
N GLN A 315 -17.59 -9.63 15.43
CA GLN A 315 -17.99 -10.96 15.86
C GLN A 315 -17.05 -11.47 16.95
N ALA A 316 -17.62 -12.08 17.99
CA ALA A 316 -16.85 -12.74 19.03
C ALA A 316 -15.96 -13.81 18.40
N ALA A 317 -14.69 -13.89 18.83
CA ALA A 317 -13.85 -15.01 18.45
C ALA A 317 -14.42 -16.29 19.08
N GLY A 318 -14.59 -17.35 18.29
CA GLY A 318 -15.00 -18.64 18.83
C GLY A 318 -13.99 -19.13 19.88
N PHE A 319 -14.48 -19.59 21.03
CA PHE A 319 -13.65 -20.19 22.06
C PHE A 319 -13.27 -21.61 21.65
N ALA A 320 -11.98 -21.87 21.40
CA ALA A 320 -11.45 -23.21 21.22
C ALA A 320 -10.63 -23.60 22.46
N PRO A 321 -11.14 -24.46 23.37
CA PRO A 321 -10.35 -24.99 24.45
C PRO A 321 -9.22 -25.86 23.89
N LEU A 322 -8.03 -25.69 24.47
CA LEU A 322 -6.75 -26.30 24.13
C LEU A 322 -6.85 -27.68 23.45
N GLY A 323 -6.47 -27.74 22.17
CA GLY A 323 -6.16 -28.99 21.46
C GLY A 323 -7.30 -29.66 20.69
N MET A 324 -8.53 -29.14 20.73
CA MET A 324 -9.64 -29.69 19.96
C MET A 324 -9.95 -28.79 18.76
N PRO A 325 -9.81 -29.26 17.50
CA PRO A 325 -10.31 -28.52 16.35
C PRO A 325 -11.83 -28.47 16.42
N ILE A 326 -12.38 -27.35 16.89
CA ILE A 326 -13.83 -27.13 16.78
C ILE A 326 -14.10 -26.73 15.33
N PRO A 327 -14.98 -27.43 14.60
CA PRO A 327 -15.30 -27.13 13.19
C PRO A 327 -16.04 -25.79 13.00
N PHE A 328 -16.12 -24.95 14.03
CA PHE A 328 -16.82 -23.67 14.08
C PHE A 328 -15.91 -22.51 14.50
N THR A 329 -14.60 -22.58 14.26
CA THR A 329 -13.79 -21.36 14.29
C THR A 329 -14.39 -20.39 13.29
N ASN A 330 -14.92 -19.26 13.78
CA ASN A 330 -15.55 -18.24 12.94
C ASN A 330 -14.61 -17.91 11.77
N ALA A 331 -15.05 -18.26 10.56
CA ALA A 331 -14.26 -18.08 9.36
C ALA A 331 -13.90 -16.60 9.22
N PRO A 332 -12.68 -16.28 8.74
CA PRO A 332 -12.37 -14.90 8.43
C PRO A 332 -13.35 -14.35 7.40
N THR A 333 -13.65 -13.06 7.52
CA THR A 333 -14.44 -12.35 6.52
C THR A 333 -13.52 -11.78 5.46
N THR A 334 -13.78 -12.10 4.20
CA THR A 334 -12.99 -11.57 3.08
C THR A 334 -13.68 -10.35 2.50
N VAL A 335 -12.93 -9.26 2.33
CA VAL A 335 -13.46 -8.01 1.76
C VAL A 335 -12.65 -7.67 0.52
N SER A 336 -13.27 -7.80 -0.64
CA SER A 336 -12.75 -7.20 -1.88
C SER A 336 -13.18 -5.74 -1.89
N TYR A 337 -12.26 -4.79 -2.12
CA TYR A 337 -12.61 -3.36 -2.11
C TYR A 337 -11.94 -2.53 -3.21
N SER A 338 -12.53 -1.36 -3.47
CA SER A 338 -11.94 -0.23 -4.18
C SER A 338 -12.24 1.04 -3.41
N THR A 339 -11.22 1.83 -3.12
CA THR A 339 -11.34 3.17 -2.55
C THR A 339 -10.94 4.18 -3.61
N GLU A 340 -11.83 5.14 -3.85
CA GLU A 340 -11.69 6.17 -4.88
C GLU A 340 -11.89 7.56 -4.26
N VAL A 341 -11.31 8.58 -4.89
CA VAL A 341 -11.58 9.99 -4.58
C VAL A 341 -12.15 10.69 -5.80
N GLY A 342 -13.15 11.53 -5.60
CA GLY A 342 -13.80 12.28 -6.66
C GLY A 342 -14.58 13.46 -6.11
N ASP A 343 -15.21 14.22 -7.00
CA ASP A 343 -16.06 15.33 -6.61
C ASP A 343 -17.28 14.84 -5.83
N ARG A 344 -17.69 15.63 -4.84
CA ARG A 344 -18.85 15.30 -4.03
C ARG A 344 -20.12 15.34 -4.91
N PRO A 345 -21.02 14.35 -4.80
CA PRO A 345 -22.30 14.36 -5.51
C PRO A 345 -23.25 15.47 -5.04
#